data_AF-A0A3C1KNJ0-F1
#
_entry.id   AF-A0A3C1KNJ0-F1
#
_cell.length_a   1.000
_cell.length_b   1.000
_cell.length_c   1.000
_cell.angle_alpha   90.00
_cell.angle_beta   90.00
_cell.angle_gamma   90.00
#
_symmetry.space_group_name_H-M   'P 1'
#
loop_
_entity.id
_entity.type
_entity.pdbx_description
1 polymer ?
#
loop_
_entity_poly.entity_id
_entity_poly.type
_entity_poly.pdbx_seq_one_letter_code
_entity_poly.pdbx_strand_id
1 'polypeptide(L)'
;EVSIALSVAAIPEGLPIVATIALARGMWRMARRNALITRLSAVETLGATGIILTDKTGTLTENRMAVTALLLGDTDITWNTGENAAPASEAVRRLLERAALCSNAALSEDQQGDGQGVGDPTELALLVAAAQLGLDRPALLAATPEVREEPFNAEDKRMATIHRDAHGFFTAVKGAPESLLPLCRTELVESGERELDAARRDHWLQRAESLAARGLRTLG
;
A
#
# COMPACT_ATOMS: atom_id res chain seq x y z
N GLU A 1 62.48 26.57 30.31
CA GLU A 1 62.68 25.17 29.86
C GLU A 1 61.69 24.21 30.51
N VAL A 2 61.72 24.03 31.84
CA VAL A 2 60.82 23.10 32.57
C VAL A 2 59.33 23.36 32.31
N SER A 3 58.91 24.63 32.23
CA SER A 3 57.53 25.01 31.91
C SER A 3 57.05 24.54 30.52
N ILE A 4 57.95 24.45 29.54
CA ILE A 4 57.59 24.02 28.17
C ILE A 4 57.46 22.50 28.15
N ALA A 5 58.38 21.79 28.81
CA ALA A 5 58.34 20.33 28.91
C ALA A 5 57.09 19.81 29.64
N LEU A 6 56.70 20.46 30.76
CA LEU A 6 55.46 20.14 31.48
C LEU A 6 54.20 20.42 30.64
N SER A 7 54.22 21.48 29.83
CA SER A 7 53.09 21.83 28.96
C SER A 7 52.91 20.80 27.83
N VAL A 8 53.99 20.32 27.22
CA VAL A 8 53.95 19.28 26.17
C VAL A 8 53.51 17.94 26.77
N ALA A 9 54.04 17.56 27.93
CA ALA A 9 53.70 16.30 28.59
C ALA A 9 52.22 16.20 29.02
N ALA A 10 51.54 17.33 29.20
CA ALA A 10 50.13 17.39 29.55
C ALA A 10 49.19 17.22 28.34
N ILE A 11 49.69 17.31 27.10
CA ILE A 11 48.88 17.18 25.88
C ILE A 11 48.71 15.70 25.56
N PRO A 12 47.47 15.17 25.54
CA PRO A 12 47.24 13.76 25.26
C PRO A 12 47.26 13.51 23.74
N GLU A 13 48.44 13.50 23.14
CA GLU A 13 48.63 13.35 21.68
C GLU A 13 48.02 12.06 21.10
N GLY A 14 47.86 11.02 21.92
CA GLY A 14 47.24 9.75 21.52
C GLY A 14 45.70 9.75 21.53
N LEU A 15 45.06 10.70 22.23
CA LEU A 15 43.60 10.73 22.39
C LEU A 15 42.85 10.85 21.05
N PRO A 16 43.26 11.72 20.09
CA PRO A 16 42.61 11.79 18.78
C PRO A 16 42.67 10.48 18.00
N ILE A 17 43.76 9.71 18.14
CA ILE A 17 43.94 8.41 17.47
C ILE A 17 42.97 7.38 18.07
N VAL A 18 42.93 7.29 19.40
CA VAL A 18 42.03 6.37 20.10
C VAL A 18 40.56 6.68 19.81
N ALA A 19 40.18 7.97 19.82
CA ALA A 19 38.83 8.39 19.48
C ALA A 19 38.45 8.01 18.03
N THR A 20 39.36 8.23 17.08
CA THR A 20 39.14 7.86 15.67
C THR A 20 38.94 6.36 15.50
N ILE A 21 39.77 5.52 16.14
CA ILE A 21 39.65 4.06 16.10
C ILE A 21 38.32 3.59 16.73
N ALA A 22 37.93 4.19 17.85
CA ALA A 22 36.66 3.88 18.51
C ALA A 22 35.45 4.21 17.62
N LEU A 23 35.42 5.41 17.01
CA LEU A 23 34.37 5.82 16.07
C LEU A 23 34.35 4.93 14.82
N ALA A 24 35.51 4.60 14.25
CA ALA A 24 35.61 3.71 13.09
C ALA A 24 35.06 2.31 13.38
N ARG A 25 35.32 1.77 14.57
CA ARG A 25 34.72 0.51 15.03
C ARG A 25 33.20 0.63 15.18
N GLY A 26 32.69 1.76 15.66
CA GLY A 26 31.25 2.05 15.72
C GLY A 26 30.58 2.07 14.34
N MET A 27 31.18 2.78 13.39
CA MET A 27 30.78 2.82 11.98
C MET A 27 30.73 1.42 11.37
N TRP A 28 31.76 0.59 11.61
CA TRP A 28 31.80 -0.77 11.06
C TRP A 28 30.70 -1.68 11.65
N ARG A 29 30.35 -1.50 12.92
CA ARG A 29 29.21 -2.21 13.55
C ARG A 29 27.86 -1.78 12.95
N MET A 30 27.69 -0.51 12.63
CA MET A 30 26.49 0.02 11.98
C MET A 30 26.37 -0.48 10.53
N ALA A 31 27.47 -0.47 9.77
CA ALA A 31 27.49 -0.96 8.40
C ALA A 31 27.11 -2.46 8.32
N ARG A 32 27.56 -3.27 9.28
CA ARG A 32 27.14 -4.68 9.42
C ARG A 32 25.65 -4.89 9.70
N ARG A 33 24.92 -3.83 10.03
CA ARG A 33 23.46 -3.80 10.24
C ARG A 33 22.76 -2.97 9.17
N ASN A 34 23.35 -2.89 7.96
CA ASN A 34 22.83 -2.16 6.81
C ASN A 34 22.67 -0.64 7.02
N ALA A 35 23.37 -0.06 8.02
CA ALA A 35 23.43 1.39 8.22
C ALA A 35 24.79 1.93 7.76
N LEU A 36 24.84 2.41 6.51
CA LEU A 36 26.05 2.98 5.92
C LEU A 36 26.31 4.38 6.49
N ILE A 37 27.43 4.54 7.20
CA ILE A 37 27.86 5.83 7.75
C ILE A 37 28.98 6.40 6.89
N THR A 38 28.77 7.58 6.30
CA THR A 38 29.75 8.24 5.42
C THR A 38 30.71 9.18 6.15
N ARG A 39 30.42 9.53 7.41
CA ARG A 39 31.22 10.46 8.24
C ARG A 39 31.38 9.91 9.66
N LEU A 40 32.61 9.85 10.18
CA LEU A 40 32.90 9.31 11.52
C LEU A 40 32.11 10.02 12.64
N SER A 41 31.96 11.35 12.55
CA SER A 41 31.22 12.15 13.53
C SER A 41 29.73 11.79 13.62
N ALA A 42 29.14 11.20 12.58
CA ALA A 42 27.73 10.81 12.61
C ALA A 42 27.45 9.67 13.61
N VAL A 43 28.46 8.84 13.94
CA VAL A 43 28.34 7.81 14.98
C VAL A 43 28.10 8.44 16.36
N GLU A 44 28.84 9.50 16.66
CA GLU A 44 28.68 10.27 17.90
C GLU A 44 27.36 11.03 17.90
N THR A 45 27.03 11.73 16.80
CA THR A 45 25.77 12.45 16.67
C THR A 45 24.59 11.53 16.93
N LEU A 46 24.53 10.34 16.32
CA LEU A 46 23.43 9.40 16.53
C LEU A 46 23.31 8.94 17.98
N GLY A 47 24.44 8.75 18.68
CA GLY A 47 24.46 8.37 20.10
C GLY A 47 24.02 9.48 21.05
N ALA A 48 24.18 10.74 20.64
CA ALA A 48 23.77 11.92 21.41
C ALA A 48 22.40 12.50 21.00
N THR A 49 21.76 11.94 19.97
CA THR A 49 20.47 12.42 19.46
C THR A 49 19.37 12.28 20.51
N GLY A 50 18.80 13.40 20.96
CA GLY A 50 17.62 13.42 21.83
C GLY A 50 16.27 13.55 21.09
N ILE A 51 16.28 13.99 19.83
CA ILE A 51 15.07 14.21 19.02
C ILE A 51 15.33 13.67 17.61
N ILE A 52 14.41 12.84 17.10
CA ILE A 52 14.42 12.32 15.74
C ILE A 52 13.29 13.01 14.96
N LEU A 53 13.66 13.71 13.89
CA LEU A 53 12.73 14.19 12.88
C LEU A 53 12.76 13.20 11.71
N THR A 54 11.61 12.66 11.34
CA THR A 54 11.50 11.64 10.31
C THR A 54 10.51 12.09 9.24
N ASP A 55 10.81 11.77 7.99
CA ASP A 55 9.84 11.90 6.91
C ASP A 55 8.84 10.74 6.99
N LYS A 56 7.63 10.93 6.47
CA LYS A 56 6.61 9.87 6.44
C LYS A 56 6.85 8.93 5.26
N THR A 57 6.83 9.47 4.05
CA THR A 57 6.75 8.70 2.82
C THR A 57 8.10 8.08 2.49
N GLY A 58 8.17 6.74 2.40
CA GLY A 58 9.42 6.04 2.08
C GLY A 58 10.42 5.94 3.24
N THR A 59 10.07 6.47 4.42
CA THR A 59 10.85 6.31 5.66
C THR A 59 10.05 5.58 6.72
N LEU A 60 8.89 6.12 7.12
CA LEU A 60 7.97 5.41 8.03
C LEU A 60 7.01 4.49 7.27
N THR A 61 6.65 4.84 6.04
CA THR A 61 5.83 4.02 5.15
C THR A 61 6.67 3.42 4.05
N GLU A 62 6.20 2.32 3.49
CA GLU A 62 6.89 1.61 2.40
C GLU A 62 6.80 2.34 1.05
N ASN A 63 6.17 3.53 1.00
CA ASN A 63 5.84 4.25 -0.22
C ASN A 63 5.09 3.37 -1.25
N ARG A 64 4.25 2.45 -0.75
CA ARG A 64 3.41 1.55 -1.53
C ARG A 64 1.98 1.66 -1.03
N MET A 65 1.03 1.75 -1.97
CA MET A 65 -0.38 1.64 -1.63
C MET A 65 -0.73 0.16 -1.43
N ALA A 66 -1.55 -0.12 -0.42
CA ALA A 66 -2.05 -1.45 -0.12
C ALA A 66 -3.53 -1.36 0.25
N VAL A 67 -4.29 -2.39 -0.10
CA VAL A 67 -5.67 -2.54 0.38
C VAL A 67 -5.62 -2.83 1.88
N THR A 68 -6.35 -2.05 2.66
CA THR A 68 -6.39 -2.15 4.14
C THR A 68 -7.75 -2.59 4.67
N ALA A 69 -8.81 -2.37 3.89
CA ALA A 69 -10.16 -2.76 4.24
C ALA A 69 -10.97 -3.07 2.99
N LEU A 70 -11.84 -4.07 3.08
CA LEU A 70 -12.86 -4.41 2.09
C LEU A 70 -14.23 -4.35 2.76
N LEU A 71 -15.18 -3.66 2.13
CA LEU A 71 -16.49 -3.44 2.70
C LEU A 71 -17.53 -4.17 1.83
N LEU A 72 -18.38 -4.97 2.49
CA LEU A 72 -19.58 -5.59 1.93
C LEU A 72 -20.83 -4.96 2.57
N GLY A 73 -22.02 -5.32 2.13
CA GLY A 73 -23.27 -4.74 2.64
C GLY A 73 -23.52 -5.03 4.12
N ASP A 74 -23.03 -6.13 4.65
CA ASP A 74 -23.24 -6.61 6.02
C ASP A 74 -21.95 -6.76 6.83
N THR A 75 -20.80 -6.84 6.15
CA THR A 75 -19.51 -7.12 6.80
C THR A 75 -18.42 -6.13 6.37
N ASP A 76 -17.61 -5.68 7.32
CA ASP A 76 -16.37 -4.92 7.09
C ASP A 76 -15.19 -5.85 7.39
N ILE A 77 -14.25 -5.93 6.46
CA ILE A 77 -13.11 -6.84 6.54
C ILE A 77 -11.83 -6.01 6.57
N THR A 78 -11.04 -6.17 7.63
CA THR A 78 -9.67 -5.67 7.67
C THR A 78 -8.79 -6.56 6.80
N TRP A 79 -8.14 -5.97 5.79
CA TRP A 79 -7.30 -6.69 4.85
C TRP A 79 -5.82 -6.52 5.23
N ASN A 80 -5.13 -7.63 5.49
CA ASN A 80 -3.72 -7.64 5.87
C ASN A 80 -2.89 -8.30 4.76
N THR A 81 -1.84 -7.62 4.30
CA THR A 81 -1.02 -8.04 3.16
C THR A 81 0.02 -9.14 3.46
N GLY A 82 0.02 -9.77 4.63
CA GLY A 82 1.13 -10.62 5.09
C GLY A 82 0.80 -12.00 5.64
N GLU A 83 -0.48 -12.37 5.77
CA GLU A 83 -0.90 -13.67 6.29
C GLU A 83 -1.78 -14.35 5.26
N ASN A 84 -1.71 -15.70 5.15
CA ASN A 84 -2.65 -16.49 4.36
C ASN A 84 -4.05 -15.93 4.61
N ALA A 85 -4.60 -15.23 3.62
CA ALA A 85 -5.94 -14.66 3.73
C ALA A 85 -6.84 -15.83 4.12
N ALA A 86 -7.47 -15.75 5.31
CA ALA A 86 -8.48 -16.70 5.73
C ALA A 86 -9.44 -16.93 4.55
N PRO A 87 -10.02 -18.14 4.36
CA PRO A 87 -10.82 -18.44 3.17
C PRO A 87 -11.82 -17.33 2.94
N ALA A 88 -11.56 -16.53 1.90
CA ALA A 88 -12.34 -15.35 1.63
C ALA A 88 -13.74 -15.79 1.20
N SER A 89 -14.76 -15.12 1.72
CA SER A 89 -16.13 -15.40 1.29
C SER A 89 -16.26 -15.17 -0.22
N GLU A 90 -17.21 -15.85 -0.86
CA GLU A 90 -17.46 -15.68 -2.28
C GLU A 90 -17.75 -14.21 -2.64
N ALA A 91 -18.37 -13.47 -1.71
CA ALA A 91 -18.61 -12.04 -1.87
C ALA A 91 -17.31 -11.23 -1.99
N VAL A 92 -16.29 -11.54 -1.17
CA VAL A 92 -14.96 -10.91 -1.24
C VAL A 92 -14.25 -11.27 -2.54
N ARG A 93 -14.32 -12.55 -2.93
CA ARG A 93 -13.72 -13.02 -4.18
C ARG A 93 -14.33 -12.30 -5.39
N ARG A 94 -15.66 -12.16 -5.44
CA ARG A 94 -16.37 -11.39 -6.47
C ARG A 94 -15.96 -9.91 -6.47
N LEU A 95 -15.84 -9.27 -5.31
CA LEU A 95 -15.42 -7.87 -5.20
C LEU A 95 -14.01 -7.67 -5.79
N LEU A 96 -13.04 -8.49 -5.38
CA LEU A 96 -11.66 -8.40 -5.87
C LEU A 96 -11.53 -8.81 -7.34
N GLU A 97 -12.34 -9.75 -7.82
CA GLU A 97 -12.41 -10.09 -9.24
C GLU A 97 -12.84 -8.87 -10.08
N ARG A 98 -13.90 -8.16 -9.67
CA ARG A 98 -14.34 -6.94 -10.37
C ARG A 98 -13.31 -5.82 -10.28
N ALA A 99 -12.64 -5.67 -9.14
CA ALA A 99 -11.55 -4.70 -8.97
C ALA A 99 -10.34 -5.01 -9.88
N ALA A 100 -9.99 -6.29 -10.03
CA ALA A 100 -8.89 -6.71 -10.89
C ALA A 100 -9.20 -6.58 -12.39
N LEU A 101 -10.43 -6.90 -12.78
CA LEU A 101 -10.89 -6.76 -14.16
C LEU A 101 -10.96 -5.29 -14.59
N CYS A 102 -11.50 -4.42 -13.73
CA CYS A 102 -11.56 -2.98 -13.97
C CYS A 102 -10.23 -2.31 -13.59
N SER A 103 -9.14 -2.62 -14.29
CA SER A 103 -7.80 -2.10 -14.00
C SER A 103 -6.98 -1.96 -15.28
N ASN A 104 -6.17 -0.91 -15.39
CA ASN A 104 -5.19 -0.72 -16.46
C ASN A 104 -3.77 -1.06 -15.99
N ALA A 105 -3.57 -1.29 -14.70
CA ALA A 105 -2.31 -1.75 -14.15
C ALA A 105 -1.98 -3.22 -14.53
N ALA A 106 -0.70 -3.54 -14.46
CA ALA A 106 -0.16 -4.89 -14.62
C ALA A 106 0.91 -5.15 -13.57
N LEU A 107 0.82 -6.30 -12.89
CA LEU A 107 1.88 -6.78 -12.01
C LEU A 107 3.04 -7.36 -12.86
N SER A 108 4.28 -7.20 -12.39
CA SER A 108 5.43 -7.85 -13.02
C SER A 108 5.46 -9.33 -12.67
N GLU A 109 5.71 -10.18 -13.67
CA GLU A 109 5.82 -11.64 -13.51
C GLU A 109 7.06 -12.04 -12.70
N ASP A 110 8.10 -11.20 -12.68
CA ASP A 110 9.44 -11.54 -12.18
C ASP A 110 9.59 -11.51 -10.65
N GLN A 111 8.60 -11.04 -9.89
CA GLN A 111 8.74 -10.83 -8.44
C GLN A 111 7.49 -11.27 -7.67
N GLN A 112 7.55 -12.47 -7.10
CA GLN A 112 6.51 -13.07 -6.26
C GLN A 112 6.29 -12.25 -4.98
N GLY A 113 5.26 -11.41 -4.98
CA GLY A 113 4.67 -10.84 -3.76
C GLY A 113 5.05 -9.39 -3.43
N ASP A 114 5.97 -8.78 -4.18
CA ASP A 114 6.48 -7.43 -3.93
C ASP A 114 5.51 -6.31 -4.35
N GLY A 115 4.47 -6.65 -5.13
CA GLY A 115 3.54 -5.68 -5.72
C GLY A 115 4.20 -4.71 -6.71
N GLN A 116 5.33 -5.11 -7.32
CA GLN A 116 5.95 -4.33 -8.39
C GLN A 116 5.16 -4.51 -9.69
N GLY A 117 4.92 -3.40 -10.39
CA GLY A 117 4.12 -3.39 -11.61
C GLY A 117 4.09 -2.02 -12.25
N VAL A 118 3.38 -1.93 -13.37
CA VAL A 118 3.16 -0.70 -14.12
C VAL A 118 1.70 -0.29 -13.98
N GLY A 119 1.45 0.96 -13.62
CA GLY A 119 0.09 1.50 -13.47
C GLY A 119 -0.03 2.46 -12.29
N ASP A 120 -1.27 2.89 -12.01
CA ASP A 120 -1.56 3.71 -10.84
C ASP A 120 -1.35 2.90 -9.53
N PRO A 121 -0.77 3.48 -8.47
CA PRO A 121 -0.55 2.79 -7.20
C PRO A 121 -1.82 2.17 -6.58
N THR A 122 -2.99 2.78 -6.77
CA THR A 122 -4.27 2.25 -6.27
C THR A 122 -4.65 0.99 -7.01
N GLU A 123 -4.48 0.99 -8.33
CA GLU A 123 -4.78 -0.19 -9.16
C GLU A 123 -3.81 -1.33 -8.85
N LEU A 124 -2.52 -1.03 -8.69
CA LEU A 124 -1.53 -2.02 -8.27
C LEU A 124 -1.89 -2.64 -6.92
N ALA A 125 -2.35 -1.84 -5.95
CA ALA A 125 -2.80 -2.33 -4.66
C ALA A 125 -3.99 -3.32 -4.78
N LEU A 126 -4.95 -3.02 -5.67
CA LEU A 126 -6.09 -3.91 -5.93
C LEU A 126 -5.67 -5.22 -6.59
N LEU A 127 -4.73 -5.16 -7.54
CA LEU A 127 -4.18 -6.36 -8.18
C LEU A 127 -3.42 -7.25 -7.20
N VAL A 128 -2.63 -6.66 -6.30
CA VAL A 128 -1.95 -7.41 -5.23
C VAL A 128 -2.97 -8.11 -4.32
N ALA A 129 -4.03 -7.41 -3.91
CA ALA A 129 -5.08 -8.00 -3.08
C ALA A 129 -5.82 -9.14 -3.79
N ALA A 130 -6.10 -8.99 -5.10
CA ALA A 130 -6.71 -10.04 -5.91
C ALA A 130 -5.76 -11.26 -6.05
N ALA A 131 -4.48 -11.03 -6.31
CA ALA A 131 -3.47 -12.09 -6.46
C ALA A 131 -3.33 -12.93 -5.18
N GLN A 132 -3.52 -12.35 -3.99
CA GLN A 132 -3.54 -13.08 -2.71
C GLN A 132 -4.67 -14.13 -2.61
N LEU A 133 -5.73 -14.00 -3.43
CA LEU A 133 -6.80 -14.99 -3.56
C LEU A 133 -6.66 -15.88 -4.82
N GLY A 134 -5.50 -15.84 -5.48
CA GLY A 134 -5.26 -16.52 -6.75
C GLY A 134 -6.07 -15.93 -7.91
N LEU A 135 -6.53 -14.69 -7.80
CA LEU A 135 -7.21 -13.96 -8.87
C LEU A 135 -6.16 -13.19 -9.68
N ASP A 136 -5.55 -13.86 -10.65
CA ASP A 136 -4.60 -13.26 -11.57
C ASP A 136 -5.31 -12.56 -12.74
N ARG A 137 -4.99 -11.28 -12.99
CA ARG A 137 -5.68 -10.48 -14.01
C ARG A 137 -5.52 -11.05 -15.43
N PRO A 138 -4.32 -11.41 -15.92
CA PRO A 138 -4.16 -12.13 -17.18
C PRO A 138 -5.05 -13.38 -17.31
N ALA A 139 -5.11 -14.22 -16.27
CA ALA A 139 -5.98 -15.39 -16.27
C ALA A 139 -7.48 -15.01 -16.31
N LEU A 140 -7.89 -13.98 -15.57
CA LEU A 140 -9.26 -13.46 -15.60
C LEU A 140 -9.63 -12.90 -16.97
N LEU A 141 -8.75 -12.15 -17.63
CA LEU A 141 -8.98 -11.63 -18.98
C LEU A 141 -9.03 -12.74 -20.03
N ALA A 142 -8.29 -13.83 -19.85
CA ALA A 142 -8.39 -14.99 -20.72
C ALA A 142 -9.75 -15.69 -20.59
N ALA A 143 -10.28 -15.78 -19.36
CA ALA A 143 -11.59 -16.39 -19.08
C ALA A 143 -12.77 -15.48 -19.46
N THR A 144 -12.65 -14.17 -19.22
CA THR A 144 -13.66 -13.15 -19.50
C THR A 144 -13.03 -11.96 -20.25
N PRO A 145 -12.85 -12.08 -21.59
CA PRO A 145 -12.18 -11.06 -22.38
C PRO A 145 -12.84 -9.69 -22.27
N GLU A 146 -12.01 -8.67 -22.07
CA GLU A 146 -12.44 -7.28 -22.17
C GLU A 146 -12.75 -6.96 -23.64
N VAL A 147 -13.93 -6.39 -23.88
CA VAL A 147 -14.41 -6.01 -25.21
C VAL A 147 -14.48 -4.49 -25.40
N ARG A 148 -14.52 -3.74 -24.31
CA ARG A 148 -14.56 -2.28 -24.32
C ARG A 148 -14.12 -1.73 -22.98
N GLU A 149 -13.40 -0.61 -23.03
CA GLU A 149 -13.02 0.20 -21.88
C GLU A 149 -13.68 1.58 -21.99
N GLU A 150 -14.18 2.08 -20.88
CA GLU A 150 -14.46 3.49 -20.64
C GLU A 150 -13.43 4.00 -19.62
N PRO A 151 -12.39 4.74 -20.06
CA PRO A 151 -11.30 5.16 -19.19
C PRO A 151 -11.83 6.10 -18.10
N PHE A 152 -11.04 6.27 -17.04
CA PHE A 152 -11.42 7.14 -15.94
C PHE A 152 -11.75 8.56 -16.42
N ASN A 153 -12.97 9.01 -16.15
CA ASN A 153 -13.43 10.36 -16.43
C ASN A 153 -13.51 11.15 -15.11
N ALA A 154 -12.87 12.31 -15.05
CA ALA A 154 -12.81 13.13 -13.84
C ALA A 154 -14.13 13.84 -13.49
N GLU A 155 -14.99 14.12 -14.48
CA GLU A 155 -16.33 14.68 -14.28
C GLU A 155 -17.26 13.62 -13.67
N ASP A 156 -17.22 12.41 -14.21
CA ASP A 156 -18.03 11.27 -13.76
C ASP A 156 -17.45 10.56 -12.52
N LYS A 157 -16.15 10.77 -12.25
CA LYS A 157 -15.33 10.13 -11.20
C LYS A 157 -15.39 8.60 -11.19
N ARG A 158 -15.46 7.97 -12.36
CA ARG A 158 -15.51 6.50 -12.49
C ARG A 158 -14.80 6.03 -13.75
N MET A 159 -14.41 4.76 -13.73
CA MET A 159 -13.89 3.96 -14.84
C MET A 159 -14.79 2.73 -14.98
N ALA A 160 -14.97 2.24 -16.21
CA ALA A 160 -15.70 1.00 -16.46
C ALA A 160 -15.02 0.14 -17.52
N THR A 161 -15.07 -1.18 -17.35
CA THR A 161 -14.63 -2.16 -18.35
C THR A 161 -15.76 -3.14 -18.62
N ILE A 162 -15.95 -3.50 -19.88
CA ILE A 162 -17.00 -4.41 -20.33
C ILE A 162 -16.33 -5.70 -20.75
N HIS A 163 -16.80 -6.81 -20.18
CA HIS A 163 -16.24 -8.13 -20.39
C HIS A 163 -17.29 -9.07 -20.96
N ARG A 164 -16.83 -10.03 -21.77
CA ARG A 164 -17.67 -11.10 -22.30
C ARG A 164 -17.45 -12.39 -21.50
N ASP A 165 -18.53 -13.03 -21.09
CA ASP A 165 -18.50 -14.35 -20.46
C ASP A 165 -19.40 -15.36 -21.20
N ALA A 166 -19.60 -16.55 -20.63
CA ALA A 166 -20.45 -17.59 -21.20
C ALA A 166 -21.94 -17.22 -21.26
N HIS A 167 -22.37 -16.22 -20.48
CA HIS A 167 -23.77 -15.81 -20.30
C HIS A 167 -24.10 -14.49 -21.01
N GLY A 168 -23.10 -13.76 -21.51
CA GLY A 168 -23.28 -12.54 -22.29
C GLY A 168 -22.17 -11.53 -22.00
N PHE A 169 -22.58 -10.34 -21.57
CA PHE A 169 -21.68 -9.26 -21.20
C PHE A 169 -21.97 -8.79 -19.79
N PHE A 170 -20.92 -8.43 -19.06
CA PHE A 170 -21.04 -7.71 -17.80
C PHE A 170 -20.08 -6.52 -17.77
N THR A 171 -20.36 -5.58 -16.88
CA THR A 171 -19.55 -4.37 -16.70
C THR A 171 -18.98 -4.35 -15.30
N ALA A 172 -17.66 -4.20 -15.19
CA ALA A 172 -16.99 -3.90 -13.94
C ALA A 172 -16.76 -2.38 -13.89
N VAL A 173 -17.08 -1.76 -12.77
CA VAL A 173 -16.98 -0.31 -12.58
C VAL A 173 -16.25 -0.06 -11.27
N LYS A 174 -15.37 0.95 -11.26
CA LYS A 174 -14.78 1.47 -10.04
C LYS A 174 -14.77 2.98 -10.05
N GLY A 175 -14.88 3.61 -8.89
CA GLY A 175 -14.95 5.06 -8.83
C GLY A 175 -15.21 5.63 -7.45
N ALA A 176 -15.54 6.91 -7.42
CA ALA A 176 -15.92 7.58 -6.18
C ALA A 176 -17.27 7.00 -5.68
N PRO A 177 -17.39 6.59 -4.40
CA PRO A 177 -18.62 6.00 -3.87
C PRO A 177 -19.86 6.90 -4.11
N GLU A 178 -19.71 8.22 -3.97
CA GLU A 178 -20.79 9.18 -4.20
C GLU A 178 -21.28 9.23 -5.65
N SER A 179 -20.42 8.89 -6.62
CA SER A 179 -20.77 8.80 -8.03
C SER A 179 -21.41 7.46 -8.40
N LEU A 180 -21.06 6.38 -7.70
CA LEU A 180 -21.50 5.03 -8.05
C LEU A 180 -22.81 4.62 -7.37
N LEU A 181 -22.99 4.93 -6.08
CA LEU A 181 -24.17 4.52 -5.31
C LEU A 181 -25.52 4.93 -5.92
N PRO A 182 -25.67 6.09 -6.60
CA PRO A 182 -26.90 6.44 -7.30
C PRO A 182 -27.24 5.51 -8.49
N LEU A 183 -26.23 4.86 -9.07
CA LEU A 183 -26.36 3.96 -10.21
C LEU A 183 -26.62 2.49 -9.79
N CYS A 184 -26.39 2.17 -8.51
CA CYS A 184 -26.57 0.83 -7.97
C CYS A 184 -28.01 0.57 -7.54
N ARG A 185 -28.55 -0.60 -7.89
CA ARG A 185 -29.86 -1.09 -7.44
C ARG A 185 -29.77 -2.10 -6.30
N THR A 186 -28.69 -2.87 -6.25
CA THR A 186 -28.44 -3.89 -5.25
C THR A 186 -27.06 -3.72 -4.64
N GLU A 187 -26.88 -4.31 -3.48
CA GLU A 187 -25.59 -4.46 -2.80
C GLU A 187 -25.29 -5.93 -2.54
N LEU A 188 -24.01 -6.26 -2.49
CA LEU A 188 -23.54 -7.60 -2.18
C LEU A 188 -23.42 -7.79 -0.67
N VAL A 189 -24.10 -8.79 -0.15
CA VAL A 189 -24.05 -9.27 1.24
C VAL A 189 -23.56 -10.73 1.24
N GLU A 190 -23.19 -11.30 2.39
CA GLU A 190 -22.73 -12.70 2.44
C GLU A 190 -23.78 -13.69 1.94
N SER A 191 -25.07 -13.38 2.15
CA SER A 191 -26.20 -14.21 1.73
C SER A 191 -26.61 -14.03 0.27
N GLY A 192 -25.93 -13.17 -0.51
CA GLY A 192 -26.24 -12.88 -1.90
C GLY A 192 -26.45 -11.39 -2.16
N GLU A 193 -27.52 -11.03 -2.87
CA GLU A 193 -27.80 -9.63 -3.21
C GLU A 193 -29.00 -9.11 -2.44
N ARG A 194 -28.90 -7.88 -1.95
CA ARG A 194 -29.99 -7.16 -1.27
C ARG A 194 -30.29 -5.88 -2.02
N GLU A 195 -31.55 -5.45 -1.99
CA GLU A 195 -31.96 -4.15 -2.54
C GLU A 195 -31.23 -3.00 -1.84
N LEU A 196 -30.73 -2.06 -2.64
CA LEU A 196 -30.07 -0.86 -2.17
C LEU A 196 -31.07 0.30 -2.16
N ASP A 197 -31.73 0.51 -1.01
CA ASP A 197 -32.64 1.63 -0.78
C ASP A 197 -31.88 2.93 -0.41
N ALA A 198 -32.61 4.02 -0.16
CA ALA A 198 -32.00 5.31 0.19
C ALA A 198 -31.21 5.26 1.51
N ALA A 199 -31.76 4.60 2.54
CA ALA A 199 -31.10 4.50 3.84
C ALA A 199 -29.79 3.69 3.76
N ARG A 200 -29.77 2.65 2.93
CA ARG A 200 -28.58 1.86 2.64
C ARG A 200 -27.54 2.62 1.84
N ARG A 201 -27.94 3.46 0.87
CA ARG A 201 -27.01 4.37 0.17
C ARG A 201 -26.34 5.33 1.14
N ASP A 202 -27.11 5.95 2.03
CA ASP A 202 -26.58 6.87 3.04
C ASP A 202 -25.62 6.15 4.00
N HIS A 203 -25.95 4.91 4.39
CA HIS A 203 -25.08 4.08 5.20
C HIS A 203 -23.73 3.77 4.51
N TRP A 204 -23.72 3.53 3.20
CA TRP A 204 -22.47 3.36 2.44
C TRP A 204 -21.63 4.63 2.40
N LEU A 205 -22.25 5.80 2.20
CA LEU A 205 -21.55 7.08 2.22
C LEU A 205 -20.90 7.34 3.58
N GLN A 206 -21.63 7.11 4.68
CA GLN A 206 -21.11 7.25 6.04
C GLN A 206 -19.93 6.30 6.31
N ARG A 207 -20.00 5.06 5.82
CA ARG A 207 -18.89 4.10 5.93
C ARG A 207 -17.66 4.56 5.14
N ALA A 208 -17.84 5.06 3.92
CA ALA A 208 -16.75 5.62 3.14
C ALA A 208 -16.12 6.84 3.84
N GLU A 209 -16.93 7.76 4.37
CA GLU A 209 -16.44 8.94 5.11
C GLU A 209 -15.65 8.54 6.37
N SER A 210 -16.10 7.51 7.10
CA SER A 210 -15.41 7.00 8.28
C SER A 210 -14.00 6.48 7.95
N LEU A 211 -13.83 5.78 6.82
CA LEU A 211 -12.51 5.34 6.35
C LEU A 211 -11.65 6.51 5.89
N ALA A 212 -12.25 7.47 5.18
CA ALA A 212 -11.55 8.67 4.72
C ALA A 212 -11.04 9.51 5.90
N ALA A 213 -11.81 9.62 6.98
CA ALA A 213 -11.42 10.30 8.22
C ALA A 213 -10.21 9.64 8.92
N ARG A 214 -9.97 8.36 8.66
CA ARG A 214 -8.77 7.63 9.11
C ARG A 214 -7.57 7.77 8.17
N GLY A 215 -7.68 8.60 7.13
CA GLY A 215 -6.63 8.83 6.14
C GLY A 215 -6.53 7.76 5.06
N LEU A 216 -7.56 6.93 4.89
CA LEU A 216 -7.62 5.92 3.83
C LEU A 216 -8.22 6.50 2.54
N ARG A 217 -7.70 6.09 1.38
CA ARG A 217 -8.33 6.36 0.10
C ARG A 217 -9.47 5.36 -0.12
N THR A 218 -10.69 5.85 -0.31
CA THR A 218 -11.87 5.01 -0.58
C THR A 218 -12.15 4.89 -2.06
N LEU A 219 -12.63 3.72 -2.47
CA LEU A 219 -13.07 3.40 -3.82
C LEU A 219 -14.32 2.53 -3.73
N GLY A 220 -15.32 2.83 -4.54
CA GLY A 220 -16.53 2.02 -4.74
C GLY A 220 -16.46 1.22 -6.01
#